data_AF-A0A9W7DJX7-F1
#
_entry.id   AF-A0A9W7DJX7-F1
#
_cell.length_a   1.000
_cell.length_b   1.000
_cell.length_c   1.000
_cell.angle_alpha   90.00
_cell.angle_beta   90.00
_cell.angle_gamma   90.00
#
_symmetry.space_group_name_H-M   'P 1'
#
loop_
_entity.id
_entity.type
_entity.pdbx_description
1 polymer ?
#
loop_
_entity_poly.entity_id
_entity_poly.type
_entity_poly.pdbx_seq_one_letter_code
_entity_poly.pdbx_strand_id
1 'polypeptide(L)'
;MLESDHAVVLYTKSNCSACARAKATLGADPQSSTVEDGLKILEPRVANQSGVHLNDVIIVDLDLSSPADSAEFDRLALISGRRTVPVCFINGRYVGGGDDMVRMGKDGTLLFKLAEAKSIEIEEAYDFGKPACRRIRLSEGVCGAAARTRQVQLVDDVHSFPGHIACDSASNSELVIPMLHPTTGELLGVFDLDCPKHGGYTKEDAKELGRVCEKLCGVSIFPNERIGMGDITH
;
A
#
# COMPACT_ATOMS: atom_id res chain seq x y z
N MET A 1 -23.06 -3.54 -13.95
CA MET A 1 -22.42 -2.33 -14.50
C MET A 1 -20.95 -2.53 -14.27
N LEU A 2 -20.05 -2.20 -15.20
CA LEU A 2 -18.66 -2.62 -15.06
C LEU A 2 -18.03 -2.26 -13.69
N GLU A 3 -18.34 -1.08 -13.15
CA GLU A 3 -17.82 -0.61 -11.85
C GLU A 3 -18.49 -1.27 -10.63
N SER A 4 -19.63 -1.95 -10.81
CA SER A 4 -20.25 -2.80 -9.78
C SER A 4 -19.76 -4.24 -9.85
N ASP A 5 -19.28 -4.66 -11.02
CA ASP A 5 -18.98 -6.05 -11.33
C ASP A 5 -17.47 -6.33 -11.19
N HIS A 6 -16.66 -5.28 -11.23
CA HIS A 6 -15.21 -5.32 -11.04
C HIS A 6 -14.75 -4.37 -9.93
N ALA A 7 -13.77 -4.84 -9.16
CA ALA A 7 -13.17 -4.06 -8.09
C ALA A 7 -12.45 -2.80 -8.60
N VAL A 8 -11.85 -2.83 -9.79
CA VAL A 8 -11.23 -1.65 -10.42
C VAL A 8 -11.60 -1.54 -11.88
N VAL A 9 -12.05 -0.35 -12.29
CA VAL A 9 -12.35 -0.04 -13.69
C VAL A 9 -11.67 1.26 -14.10
N LEU A 10 -10.83 1.21 -15.12
CA LEU A 10 -10.18 2.39 -15.70
C LEU A 10 -10.67 2.61 -17.14
N TYR A 11 -11.43 3.67 -17.36
CA TYR A 11 -11.85 4.08 -18.69
C TYR A 11 -10.77 4.93 -19.36
N THR A 12 -10.42 4.62 -20.61
CA THR A 12 -9.30 5.21 -21.34
C THR A 12 -9.61 5.48 -22.81
N LYS A 13 -8.63 5.99 -23.55
CA LYS A 13 -8.57 6.08 -25.01
C LYS A 13 -7.19 5.64 -25.49
N SER A 14 -7.13 4.96 -26.64
CA SER A 14 -5.89 4.45 -27.22
C SER A 14 -4.89 5.58 -27.53
N ASN A 15 -5.38 6.67 -28.12
CA ASN A 15 -4.55 7.81 -28.55
C ASN A 15 -4.56 8.98 -27.54
N CYS A 16 -4.34 8.71 -26.26
CA CYS A 16 -4.32 9.74 -25.21
C CYS A 16 -3.13 9.56 -24.27
N SER A 17 -2.28 10.60 -24.16
CA SER A 17 -1.07 10.55 -23.31
C SER A 17 -1.40 10.44 -21.81
N ALA A 18 -2.48 11.07 -21.35
CA ALA A 18 -2.95 10.94 -19.97
C ALA A 18 -3.45 9.52 -19.68
N CYS A 19 -4.14 8.89 -20.65
CA CYS A 19 -4.57 7.50 -20.54
C CYS A 19 -3.38 6.53 -20.50
N ALA A 20 -2.38 6.74 -21.36
CA ALA A 20 -1.16 5.92 -21.35
C ALA A 20 -0.45 5.95 -19.98
N ARG A 21 -0.35 7.14 -19.36
CA ARG A 21 0.21 7.27 -18.01
C ARG A 21 -0.65 6.56 -16.95
N ALA A 22 -1.97 6.69 -17.01
CA ALA A 22 -2.86 6.00 -16.07
C ALA A 22 -2.78 4.47 -16.23
N LYS A 23 -2.77 3.94 -17.45
CA LYS A 23 -2.56 2.50 -17.73
C LYS A 23 -1.25 1.99 -17.13
N ALA A 24 -0.18 2.77 -17.25
CA ALA A 24 1.12 2.42 -16.68
C ALA A 24 1.10 2.32 -15.15
N THR A 25 0.26 3.09 -14.44
CA THR A 25 0.13 2.97 -12.97
C THR A 25 -0.47 1.64 -12.52
N LEU A 26 -1.19 0.95 -13.40
CA LEU A 26 -1.76 -0.38 -13.18
C LEU A 26 -0.95 -1.49 -13.88
N GLY A 27 0.21 -1.17 -14.46
CA GLY A 27 1.04 -2.18 -15.14
C GLY A 27 0.41 -2.78 -16.41
N ALA A 28 -0.52 -2.07 -17.05
CA ALA A 28 -1.22 -2.60 -18.21
C ALA A 28 -0.37 -2.60 -19.48
N ASP A 29 -0.42 -3.71 -20.22
CA ASP A 29 0.20 -3.85 -21.53
C ASP A 29 -0.84 -3.56 -22.64
N PRO A 30 -0.63 -2.54 -23.48
CA PRO A 30 -1.52 -2.22 -24.59
C PRO A 30 -1.68 -3.34 -25.64
N GLN A 31 -0.83 -4.38 -25.65
CA GLN A 31 -0.85 -5.44 -26.66
C GLN A 31 -1.77 -6.63 -26.33
N SER A 32 -2.33 -6.72 -25.12
CA SER A 32 -3.25 -7.78 -24.72
C SER A 32 -4.66 -7.20 -24.52
N SER A 33 -5.58 -7.50 -25.44
CA SER A 33 -6.96 -6.98 -25.39
C SER A 33 -8.01 -7.99 -25.85
N THR A 34 -9.18 -7.95 -25.22
CA THR A 34 -10.40 -8.66 -25.63
C THR A 34 -11.51 -7.66 -25.98
N VAL A 35 -12.60 -8.16 -26.56
CA VAL A 35 -13.81 -7.37 -26.81
C VAL A 35 -14.97 -8.03 -26.08
N GLU A 36 -15.60 -7.30 -25.17
CA GLU A 36 -16.76 -7.77 -24.37
C GLU A 36 -17.86 -6.72 -24.44
N ASP A 37 -19.09 -7.13 -24.71
CA ASP A 37 -20.25 -6.24 -24.91
C ASP A 37 -19.99 -5.06 -25.88
N GLY A 38 -19.10 -5.25 -26.85
CA GLY A 38 -18.70 -4.24 -27.84
C GLY A 38 -17.67 -3.22 -27.33
N LEU A 39 -17.17 -3.37 -26.11
CA LEU A 39 -16.12 -2.57 -25.51
C LEU A 39 -14.77 -3.27 -25.61
N LYS A 40 -13.71 -2.52 -25.90
CA LYS A 40 -12.34 -3.04 -25.90
C LYS A 40 -11.79 -3.05 -24.48
N ILE A 41 -11.49 -4.23 -23.96
CA ILE A 41 -10.97 -4.43 -22.60
C ILE A 41 -9.48 -4.80 -22.69
N LEU A 42 -8.65 -4.15 -21.87
CA LEU A 42 -7.25 -4.51 -21.63
C LEU A 42 -7.14 -5.12 -20.24
N GLU A 43 -6.48 -6.28 -20.17
CA GLU A 43 -6.12 -6.92 -18.92
C GLU A 43 -4.75 -6.40 -18.46
N PRO A 44 -4.61 -5.91 -17.22
CA PRO A 44 -3.32 -5.56 -16.66
C PRO A 44 -2.38 -6.77 -16.66
N ARG A 45 -1.08 -6.55 -16.91
CA ARG A 45 -0.13 -7.67 -16.77
C ARG A 45 0.11 -7.98 -15.29
N VAL A 46 0.13 -9.27 -15.02
CA VAL A 46 0.81 -9.89 -13.89
C VAL A 46 2.28 -9.47 -13.88
N ALA A 47 2.73 -8.97 -12.73
CA ALA A 47 4.11 -8.69 -12.34
C ALA A 47 4.74 -7.36 -12.79
N ASN A 48 4.85 -6.43 -11.83
CA ASN A 48 6.09 -5.69 -11.67
C ASN A 48 7.14 -6.62 -11.02
N GLN A 49 8.43 -6.26 -11.05
CA GLN A 49 9.55 -7.00 -10.43
C GLN A 49 9.43 -7.15 -8.88
N SER A 50 8.28 -6.82 -8.29
CA SER A 50 8.02 -6.78 -6.85
C SER A 50 7.07 -7.88 -6.38
N GLY A 51 6.67 -8.82 -7.25
CA GLY A 51 5.80 -9.95 -6.88
C GLY A 51 4.34 -9.59 -6.59
N VAL A 52 3.89 -8.40 -7.02
CA VAL A 52 2.52 -7.90 -6.83
C VAL A 52 1.73 -8.11 -8.12
N HIS A 53 0.59 -8.77 -7.99
CA HIS A 53 -0.34 -9.14 -9.06
C HIS A 53 -1.63 -8.37 -8.84
N LEU A 54 -2.14 -7.75 -9.90
CA LEU A 54 -3.46 -7.14 -9.86
C LEU A 54 -4.50 -8.16 -10.31
N ASN A 55 -5.60 -8.24 -9.57
CA ASN A 55 -6.75 -9.07 -9.93
C ASN A 55 -8.02 -8.23 -9.91
N ASP A 56 -9.02 -8.67 -10.69
CA ASP A 56 -10.31 -7.99 -10.82
C ASP A 56 -10.16 -6.50 -11.17
N VAL A 57 -9.28 -6.24 -12.14
CA VAL A 57 -9.00 -4.92 -12.68
C VAL A 57 -9.22 -4.97 -14.18
N ILE A 58 -10.14 -4.15 -14.68
CA ILE A 58 -10.38 -4.02 -16.12
C ILE A 58 -10.08 -2.61 -16.60
N ILE A 59 -9.59 -2.50 -17.83
CA ILE A 59 -9.31 -1.22 -18.48
C ILE A 59 -10.10 -1.17 -19.78
N VAL A 60 -10.94 -0.15 -19.93
CA VAL A 60 -11.89 -0.04 -21.04
C VAL A 60 -11.46 1.09 -21.98
N ASP A 61 -11.05 0.76 -23.20
CA ASP A 61 -10.72 1.76 -24.23
C ASP A 61 -11.98 2.25 -24.95
N LEU A 62 -12.39 3.49 -24.65
CA LEU A 62 -13.51 4.20 -25.26
C LEU A 62 -13.04 5.08 -26.42
N ASP A 63 -12.64 4.47 -27.53
CA ASP A 63 -12.13 5.21 -28.71
C ASP A 63 -13.22 5.95 -29.49
N LEU A 64 -14.49 5.84 -29.06
CA LEU A 64 -15.67 6.43 -29.71
C LEU A 64 -15.82 5.96 -31.16
N SER A 65 -15.42 4.71 -31.40
CA SER A 65 -15.45 4.07 -32.71
C SER A 65 -16.73 3.24 -32.93
N SER A 66 -17.47 3.00 -31.85
CA SER A 66 -18.70 2.22 -31.84
C SER A 66 -19.84 2.95 -31.09
N PRO A 67 -21.11 2.58 -31.34
CA PRO A 67 -22.22 3.07 -30.53
C PRO A 67 -22.10 2.69 -29.05
N ALA A 68 -21.51 1.53 -28.74
CA ALA A 68 -21.28 1.08 -27.37
C ALA A 68 -20.27 2.00 -26.66
N ASP A 69 -19.15 2.34 -27.32
CA ASP A 69 -18.16 3.27 -26.78
C ASP A 69 -18.80 4.62 -26.44
N SER A 70 -19.65 5.11 -27.34
CA SER A 70 -20.29 6.43 -27.21
C SER A 70 -21.30 6.44 -26.06
N ALA A 71 -22.13 5.40 -25.97
CA ALA A 71 -23.10 5.25 -24.89
C ALA A 71 -22.41 5.13 -23.52
N GLU A 72 -21.33 4.35 -23.43
CA GLU A 72 -20.59 4.20 -22.18
C GLU A 72 -19.86 5.50 -21.81
N PHE A 73 -19.30 6.23 -22.77
CA PHE A 73 -18.66 7.53 -22.53
C PHE A 73 -19.66 8.59 -22.04
N ASP A 74 -20.88 8.62 -22.58
CA ASP A 74 -21.93 9.52 -22.10
C ASP A 74 -22.39 9.16 -20.67
N ARG A 75 -22.49 7.86 -20.38
CA ARG A 75 -22.82 7.36 -19.05
C ARG A 75 -21.75 7.72 -18.02
N LEU A 76 -20.48 7.56 -18.40
CA LEU A 76 -19.32 7.89 -17.58
C LEU A 76 -19.39 9.35 -17.09
N ALA A 77 -19.85 10.27 -17.94
CA ALA A 77 -20.00 11.67 -17.58
C ALA A 77 -21.04 11.91 -16.48
N LEU A 78 -22.09 11.09 -16.41
CA LEU A 78 -23.12 11.19 -15.36
C LEU A 78 -22.59 10.72 -14.00
N ILE A 79 -21.82 9.63 -13.97
CA ILE A 79 -21.37 8.99 -12.73
C ILE A 79 -20.06 9.56 -12.18
N SER A 80 -19.20 10.11 -13.05
CA SER A 80 -17.92 10.72 -12.64
C SER A 80 -17.96 12.25 -12.60
N GLY A 81 -18.96 12.88 -13.23
CA GLY A 81 -18.98 14.32 -13.47
C GLY A 81 -17.92 14.82 -14.46
N ARG A 82 -17.21 13.92 -15.15
CA ARG A 82 -16.12 14.24 -16.08
C ARG A 82 -16.51 13.91 -17.52
N ARG A 83 -16.17 14.80 -18.46
CA ARG A 83 -16.36 14.59 -19.90
C ARG A 83 -15.07 14.19 -20.62
N THR A 84 -14.09 13.67 -19.87
CA THR A 84 -12.74 13.36 -20.36
C THR A 84 -12.23 12.09 -19.69
N VAL A 85 -11.53 11.26 -20.46
CA VAL A 85 -10.75 10.12 -19.96
C VAL A 85 -9.27 10.52 -19.77
N PRO A 86 -8.50 9.85 -18.89
CA PRO A 86 -8.90 8.65 -18.15
C PRO A 86 -9.78 8.95 -16.94
N VAL A 87 -10.63 7.99 -16.57
CA VAL A 87 -11.48 8.02 -15.37
C VAL A 87 -11.37 6.67 -14.68
N CYS A 88 -11.06 6.68 -13.39
CA CYS A 88 -10.87 5.46 -12.61
C CYS A 88 -11.96 5.33 -11.53
N PHE A 89 -12.44 4.10 -11.36
CA PHE A 89 -13.29 3.67 -10.27
C PHE A 89 -12.62 2.54 -9.49
N ILE A 90 -12.76 2.57 -8.18
CA ILE A 90 -12.33 1.50 -7.27
C ILE A 90 -13.50 1.19 -6.33
N ASN A 91 -13.91 -0.08 -6.23
CA ASN A 91 -15.11 -0.53 -5.51
C ASN A 91 -16.36 0.29 -5.88
N GLY A 92 -16.56 0.53 -7.18
CA GLY A 92 -17.69 1.32 -7.69
C GLY A 92 -17.65 2.82 -7.37
N ARG A 93 -16.58 3.33 -6.75
CA ARG A 93 -16.45 4.76 -6.40
C ARG A 93 -15.46 5.45 -7.32
N TYR A 94 -15.84 6.61 -7.83
CA TYR A 94 -14.94 7.46 -8.62
C TYR A 94 -13.75 7.90 -7.77
N VAL A 95 -12.53 7.63 -8.25
CA VAL A 95 -11.29 7.98 -7.52
C VAL A 95 -10.45 9.06 -8.20
N GLY A 96 -10.65 9.31 -9.50
CA GLY A 96 -9.94 10.40 -10.18
C GLY A 96 -9.68 10.16 -11.66
N GLY A 97 -8.93 11.11 -12.24
CA GLY A 97 -8.45 11.03 -13.62
C GLY A 97 -6.95 10.74 -13.72
N GLY A 98 -6.34 11.13 -14.84
CA GLY A 98 -4.96 10.71 -15.17
C GLY A 98 -3.92 11.21 -14.17
N ASP A 99 -3.99 12.49 -13.81
CA ASP A 99 -3.03 13.07 -12.85
C ASP A 99 -3.26 12.55 -11.44
N ASP A 100 -4.50 12.24 -11.06
CA ASP A 100 -4.82 11.59 -9.78
C ASP A 100 -4.21 10.20 -9.71
N MET A 101 -4.37 9.36 -10.75
CA MET A 101 -3.78 8.03 -10.81
C MET A 101 -2.25 8.08 -10.70
N VAL A 102 -1.62 8.99 -11.44
CA VAL A 102 -0.15 9.17 -11.38
C VAL A 102 0.31 9.63 -10.00
N ARG A 103 -0.42 10.57 -9.38
CA ARG A 103 -0.14 11.03 -8.01
C ARG A 103 -0.26 9.88 -7.02
N MET A 104 -1.41 9.17 -7.04
CA MET A 104 -1.67 8.05 -6.14
C MET A 104 -0.68 6.90 -6.32
N GLY A 105 -0.22 6.65 -7.54
CA GLY A 105 0.83 5.68 -7.82
C GLY A 105 2.19 6.09 -7.24
N LYS A 106 2.51 7.38 -7.25
CA LYS A 106 3.79 7.91 -6.72
C LYS A 106 3.82 8.00 -5.19
N ASP A 107 2.72 8.40 -4.57
CA ASP A 107 2.63 8.55 -3.11
C ASP A 107 2.21 7.26 -2.39
N GLY A 108 1.98 6.17 -3.14
CA GLY A 108 1.61 4.86 -2.61
C GLY A 108 0.15 4.71 -2.22
N THR A 109 -0.67 5.77 -2.26
CA THR A 109 -2.09 5.69 -1.90
C THR A 109 -2.91 4.81 -2.85
N LEU A 110 -2.45 4.64 -4.11
CA LEU A 110 -3.08 3.72 -5.06
C LEU A 110 -2.97 2.28 -4.55
N LEU A 111 -1.81 1.88 -4.03
CA LEU A 111 -1.57 0.53 -3.51
C LEU A 111 -2.54 0.21 -2.36
N PHE A 112 -2.73 1.14 -1.43
CA PHE A 112 -3.67 0.97 -0.32
C PHE A 112 -5.12 0.81 -0.82
N LYS A 113 -5.55 1.62 -1.80
CA LYS A 113 -6.90 1.52 -2.37
C LYS A 113 -7.14 0.18 -3.08
N LEU A 114 -6.14 -0.29 -3.81
CA LEU A 114 -6.19 -1.59 -4.49
C LEU A 114 -6.20 -2.74 -3.49
N ALA A 115 -5.46 -2.64 -2.38
CA ALA A 115 -5.48 -3.62 -1.29
C ALA A 115 -6.84 -3.66 -0.58
N GLU A 116 -7.45 -2.50 -0.30
CA GLU A 116 -8.81 -2.40 0.25
C GLU A 116 -9.86 -3.01 -0.68
N ALA A 117 -9.66 -2.86 -1.99
CA ALA A 117 -10.49 -3.47 -3.02
C ALA A 117 -10.25 -4.98 -3.20
N LYS A 118 -9.25 -5.54 -2.50
CA LYS A 118 -8.78 -6.92 -2.66
C LYS A 118 -8.36 -7.23 -4.10
N SER A 119 -7.92 -6.21 -4.82
CA SER A 119 -7.46 -6.30 -6.22
C SER A 119 -5.96 -6.55 -6.30
N ILE A 120 -5.33 -7.02 -5.20
CA ILE A 120 -3.92 -7.35 -5.14
C ILE A 120 -3.78 -8.78 -4.63
N GLU A 121 -3.05 -9.61 -5.38
CA GLU A 121 -2.45 -10.85 -4.91
C GLU A 121 -0.92 -10.72 -4.93
N ILE A 122 -0.24 -11.49 -4.10
CA ILE A 122 1.22 -11.48 -4.01
C ILE A 122 1.66 -12.93 -4.22
N GLU A 123 2.31 -13.26 -5.35
CA GLU A 123 2.75 -14.65 -5.65
C GLU A 123 3.91 -15.09 -4.76
N GLU A 124 4.80 -14.17 -4.44
CA GLU A 124 5.92 -14.39 -3.52
C GLU A 124 5.95 -13.24 -2.52
N ALA A 125 5.15 -13.36 -1.46
CA ALA A 125 5.43 -12.59 -0.26
C ALA A 125 6.78 -13.09 0.25
N TYR A 126 7.82 -12.29 0.10
CA TYR A 126 9.01 -12.45 0.92
C TYR A 126 8.53 -12.27 2.36
N ASP A 127 8.30 -13.40 3.02
CA ASP A 127 7.82 -13.48 4.39
C ASP A 127 8.94 -12.97 5.30
N PHE A 128 8.93 -11.66 5.57
CA PHE A 128 9.78 -11.04 6.59
C PHE A 128 9.25 -11.28 8.02
N GLY A 129 8.25 -12.14 8.19
CA GLY A 129 7.63 -12.48 9.46
C GLY A 129 6.16 -12.81 9.23
N LYS A 130 5.73 -13.99 9.70
CA LYS A 130 4.33 -14.42 9.68
C LYS A 130 3.46 -13.23 10.14
N PRO A 131 2.29 -12.99 9.55
CA PRO A 131 1.48 -11.82 9.85
C PRO A 131 1.35 -11.63 11.36
N ALA A 132 1.93 -10.55 11.86
CA ALA A 132 1.90 -10.18 13.27
C ALA A 132 0.45 -10.28 13.76
N CYS A 133 0.28 -10.95 14.89
CA CYS A 133 -1.00 -11.42 15.41
C CYS A 133 -2.10 -10.34 15.27
N ARG A 134 -3.22 -10.67 14.58
CA ARG A 134 -4.23 -9.71 14.07
C ARG A 134 -4.87 -8.76 15.10
N ARG A 135 -4.59 -8.94 16.40
CA ARG A 135 -4.94 -8.04 17.51
C ARG A 135 -3.90 -8.17 18.63
N ILE A 136 -2.83 -7.38 18.61
CA ILE A 136 -1.94 -7.23 19.76
C ILE A 136 -2.62 -6.30 20.77
N ARG A 137 -2.82 -6.74 22.01
CA ARG A 137 -3.24 -5.84 23.09
C ARG A 137 -2.12 -4.84 23.32
N LEU A 138 -2.40 -3.55 23.19
CA LEU A 138 -1.45 -2.46 23.47
C LEU A 138 -0.85 -2.51 24.89
N SER A 139 -1.33 -3.37 25.79
CA SER A 139 -0.83 -3.56 27.15
C SER A 139 0.29 -4.59 27.28
N GLU A 140 0.65 -5.34 26.22
CA GLU A 140 1.55 -6.51 26.32
C GLU A 140 2.51 -6.59 25.12
N GLY A 141 3.62 -7.32 25.25
CA GLY A 141 4.64 -7.52 24.21
C GLY A 141 5.52 -6.31 23.90
N VAL A 142 6.54 -6.53 23.07
CA VAL A 142 7.52 -5.51 22.64
C VAL A 142 6.83 -4.43 21.78
N CYS A 143 5.99 -4.85 20.83
CA CYS A 143 5.11 -3.95 20.08
C CYS A 143 4.22 -3.05 20.97
N GLY A 144 3.59 -3.61 22.00
CA GLY A 144 2.80 -2.85 22.95
C GLY A 144 3.65 -1.89 23.78
N ALA A 145 4.87 -2.30 24.17
CA ALA A 145 5.79 -1.42 24.87
C ALA A 145 6.16 -0.20 24.00
N ALA A 146 6.55 -0.40 22.74
CA ALA A 146 6.85 0.68 21.79
C ALA A 146 5.67 1.65 21.63
N ALA A 147 4.46 1.11 21.52
CA ALA A 147 3.24 1.91 21.41
C ALA A 147 2.97 2.78 22.65
N ARG A 148 3.16 2.22 23.86
CA ARG A 148 2.91 2.94 25.13
C ARG A 148 3.99 3.97 25.43
N THR A 149 5.26 3.60 25.27
CA THR A 149 6.39 4.47 25.59
C THR A 149 6.64 5.50 24.50
N ARG A 150 6.17 5.24 23.27
CA ARG A 150 6.52 6.00 22.06
C ARG A 150 8.03 6.08 21.86
N GLN A 151 8.72 5.01 22.25
CA GLN A 151 10.16 4.85 22.10
C GLN A 151 10.47 3.58 21.32
N VAL A 152 11.56 3.63 20.55
CA VAL A 152 12.11 2.45 19.88
C VAL A 152 12.44 1.38 20.92
N GLN A 153 12.01 0.15 20.68
CA GLN A 153 12.37 -1.01 21.49
C GLN A 153 13.36 -1.85 20.69
N LEU A 154 14.56 -2.05 21.25
CA LEU A 154 15.61 -2.86 20.64
C LEU A 154 15.91 -4.02 21.59
N VAL A 155 15.28 -5.17 21.33
CA VAL A 155 15.27 -6.31 22.26
C VAL A 155 16.18 -7.40 21.72
N ASP A 156 17.31 -7.63 22.39
CA ASP A 156 18.29 -8.64 21.98
C ASP A 156 17.81 -10.09 22.23
N ASP A 157 16.90 -10.28 23.20
CA ASP A 157 16.23 -11.54 23.48
C ASP A 157 14.76 -11.34 23.85
N VAL A 158 13.86 -11.61 22.90
CA VAL A 158 12.41 -11.44 23.11
C VAL A 158 11.86 -12.34 24.21
N HIS A 159 12.47 -13.50 24.46
CA HIS A 159 12.02 -14.43 25.50
C HIS A 159 12.32 -13.93 26.91
N SER A 160 13.30 -13.02 27.03
CA SER A 160 13.64 -12.33 28.27
C SER A 160 12.78 -11.07 28.51
N PHE A 161 11.99 -10.64 27.52
CA PHE A 161 11.16 -9.43 27.62
C PHE A 161 9.91 -9.67 28.48
N PRO A 162 9.66 -8.88 29.54
CA PRO A 162 8.48 -9.07 30.40
C PRO A 162 7.16 -8.94 29.64
N GLY A 163 6.32 -9.97 29.71
CA GLY A 163 5.03 -9.99 29.02
C GLY A 163 5.14 -10.22 27.51
N HIS A 164 6.21 -10.87 27.05
CA HIS A 164 6.39 -11.28 25.66
C HIS A 164 5.19 -12.10 25.15
N ILE A 165 4.67 -11.69 24.00
CA ILE A 165 3.67 -12.42 23.22
C ILE A 165 4.38 -12.86 21.94
N ALA A 166 4.70 -14.14 21.83
CA ALA A 166 5.30 -14.67 20.62
C ALA A 166 4.33 -14.54 19.44
N CYS A 167 4.60 -13.60 18.53
CA CYS A 167 3.88 -13.47 17.26
C CYS A 167 4.48 -14.40 16.19
N ASP A 168 5.80 -14.55 16.17
CA ASP A 168 6.51 -15.61 15.45
C ASP A 168 7.33 -16.48 16.42
N SER A 169 7.09 -17.80 16.37
CA SER A 169 7.82 -18.78 17.18
C SER A 169 9.31 -18.88 16.83
N ALA A 170 9.73 -18.35 15.68
CA ALA A 170 11.12 -18.36 15.24
C ALA A 170 11.90 -17.11 15.69
N SER A 171 11.22 -16.08 16.20
CA SER A 171 11.85 -14.82 16.59
C SER A 171 12.64 -14.98 17.90
N ASN A 172 13.87 -14.45 17.91
CA ASN A 172 14.77 -14.43 19.07
C ASN A 172 15.23 -13.01 19.42
N SER A 173 15.10 -12.04 18.52
CA SER A 173 15.27 -10.61 18.80
C SER A 173 14.27 -9.81 17.98
N GLU A 174 13.91 -8.62 18.45
CA GLU A 174 12.88 -7.77 17.83
C GLU A 174 13.31 -6.30 17.89
N LEU A 175 13.11 -5.59 16.78
CA LEU A 175 13.26 -4.14 16.69
C LEU A 175 11.91 -3.52 16.34
N VAL A 176 11.35 -2.78 17.29
CA VAL A 176 10.07 -2.09 17.08
C VAL A 176 10.25 -0.58 17.10
N ILE A 177 9.78 0.07 16.05
CA ILE A 177 9.86 1.52 15.86
C ILE A 177 8.44 2.12 15.88
N PRO A 178 8.10 2.99 16.85
CA PRO A 178 6.80 3.65 16.86
C PRO A 178 6.72 4.72 15.78
N MET A 179 5.58 4.79 15.09
CA MET A 179 5.30 5.82 14.09
C MET A 179 4.37 6.87 14.70
N LEU A 180 4.84 8.11 14.81
CA LEU A 180 4.08 9.20 15.43
C LEU A 180 3.66 10.25 14.39
N HIS A 181 2.44 10.75 14.51
CA HIS A 181 1.99 11.86 13.68
C HIS A 181 2.90 13.07 13.92
N PRO A 182 3.47 13.68 12.88
CA PRO A 182 4.56 14.64 13.02
C PRO A 182 4.15 15.91 13.78
N THR A 183 2.89 16.33 13.63
CA THR A 183 2.37 17.55 14.27
C THR A 183 1.71 17.31 15.63
N THR A 184 0.96 16.23 15.80
CA THR A 184 0.17 15.98 17.01
C THR A 184 0.88 15.08 18.02
N GLY A 185 1.94 14.37 17.60
CA GLY A 185 2.64 13.37 18.41
C GLY A 185 1.78 12.14 18.74
N GLU A 186 0.64 11.96 18.06
CA GLU A 186 -0.24 10.80 18.22
C GLU A 186 0.41 9.54 17.64
N LEU A 187 0.22 8.38 18.28
CA LEU A 187 0.71 7.11 17.76
C LEU A 187 -0.17 6.67 16.57
N LEU A 188 0.44 6.52 15.40
CA LEU A 188 -0.22 6.03 14.19
C LEU A 188 -0.13 4.51 14.05
N GLY A 189 0.94 3.92 14.59
CA GLY A 189 1.21 2.49 14.56
C GLY A 189 2.63 2.18 15.01
N VAL A 190 3.05 0.93 14.84
CA VAL A 190 4.43 0.49 15.07
C VAL A 190 4.94 -0.24 13.83
N PHE A 191 6.23 -0.10 13.55
CA PHE A 191 6.95 -0.87 12.56
C PHE A 191 7.75 -1.95 13.29
N ASP A 192 7.41 -3.21 13.02
CA ASP A 192 7.87 -4.38 13.74
C ASP A 192 8.80 -5.22 12.85
N LEU A 193 9.93 -5.65 13.41
CA LEU A 193 10.96 -6.41 12.72
C LEU A 193 11.47 -7.54 13.62
N ASP A 194 11.10 -8.77 13.26
CA ASP A 194 11.53 -10.01 13.90
C ASP A 194 12.86 -10.53 13.34
N CYS A 195 13.71 -11.11 14.19
CA CYS A 195 14.93 -11.78 13.78
C CYS A 195 15.16 -13.10 14.53
N PRO A 196 15.49 -14.20 13.82
CA PRO A 196 15.74 -15.50 14.44
C PRO A 196 17.11 -15.58 15.15
N LYS A 197 17.92 -14.54 15.09
CA LYS A 197 19.18 -14.44 15.86
C LYS A 197 18.94 -13.60 17.10
N HIS A 198 19.56 -13.94 18.22
CA HIS A 198 19.67 -13.03 19.35
C HIS A 198 20.52 -11.82 18.98
N GLY A 199 20.13 -10.63 19.43
CA GLY A 199 20.81 -9.37 19.12
C GLY A 199 20.97 -9.11 17.62
N GLY A 200 19.94 -9.45 16.83
CA GLY A 200 19.99 -9.39 15.37
C GLY A 200 20.08 -7.97 14.80
N TYR A 201 19.77 -6.96 15.62
CA TYR A 201 19.76 -5.55 15.25
C TYR A 201 20.68 -4.75 16.16
N THR A 202 21.26 -3.71 15.61
CA THR A 202 22.11 -2.76 16.32
C THR A 202 21.40 -1.43 16.54
N LYS A 203 21.99 -0.56 17.37
CA LYS A 203 21.52 0.81 17.54
C LYS A 203 21.60 1.64 16.24
N GLU A 204 22.56 1.34 15.36
CA GLU A 204 22.63 2.05 14.08
C GLU A 204 21.52 1.55 13.13
N ASP A 205 21.21 0.25 13.12
CA ASP A 205 20.08 -0.28 12.35
C ASP A 205 18.77 0.39 12.77
N ALA A 206 18.51 0.46 14.10
CA ALA A 206 17.34 1.14 14.65
C ALA A 206 17.21 2.60 14.17
N LYS A 207 18.33 3.30 14.08
CA LYS A 207 18.40 4.70 13.67
C LYS A 207 18.22 4.87 12.17
N GLU A 208 18.85 4.03 11.36
CA GLU A 208 18.71 4.07 9.91
C GLU A 208 17.31 3.66 9.46
N LEU A 209 16.77 2.57 10.02
CA LEU A 209 15.39 2.13 9.77
C LEU A 209 14.36 3.14 10.27
N GLY A 210 14.63 3.82 11.39
CA GLY A 210 13.83 4.96 11.83
C GLY A 210 13.76 6.05 10.75
N ARG A 211 14.89 6.51 10.24
CA ARG A 211 14.88 7.53 9.16
C ARG A 211 14.13 7.08 7.90
N VAL A 212 14.17 5.78 7.59
CA VAL A 212 13.40 5.21 6.47
C VAL A 212 11.90 5.32 6.76
N CYS A 213 11.45 4.92 7.94
CA CYS A 213 10.06 5.02 8.35
C CYS A 213 9.55 6.47 8.37
N GLU A 214 10.38 7.44 8.79
CA GLU A 214 10.02 8.87 8.75
C GLU A 214 9.74 9.34 7.31
N LYS A 215 10.62 8.97 6.38
CA LYS A 215 10.50 9.34 4.97
C LYS A 215 9.32 8.67 4.27
N LEU A 216 9.09 7.38 4.54
CA LEU A 216 8.06 6.60 3.86
C LEU A 216 6.65 7.00 4.31
N CYS A 217 6.46 7.31 5.59
CA CYS A 217 5.13 7.56 6.13
C CYS A 217 4.82 9.06 6.31
N GLY A 218 5.79 9.95 6.09
CA GLY A 218 5.63 11.38 6.41
C GLY A 218 5.40 11.61 7.91
N VAL A 219 5.91 10.69 8.73
CA VAL A 219 5.74 10.64 10.19
C VAL A 219 7.02 11.07 10.88
N SER A 220 6.91 11.56 12.12
CA SER A 220 8.08 11.78 12.96
C SER A 220 8.23 10.57 13.88
N ILE A 221 9.43 10.03 14.00
CA ILE A 221 9.71 8.91 14.92
C ILE A 221 10.36 9.45 16.19
N PHE A 222 10.97 10.62 16.10
CA PHE A 222 11.58 11.32 17.20
C PHE A 222 10.78 12.59 17.49
N PRO A 223 9.92 12.59 18.53
CA PRO A 223 9.02 13.71 18.80
C PRO A 223 9.76 15.02 19.11
N ASN A 224 11.08 14.99 19.30
CA ASN A 224 11.96 16.16 19.37
C ASN A 224 13.33 15.82 18.77
N GLU A 225 13.86 16.69 17.91
CA GLU A 225 15.11 16.57 17.14
C GLU A 225 16.41 16.49 17.98
N ARG A 226 16.39 16.04 19.23
CA ARG A 226 17.58 15.84 20.05
C ARG A 226 17.42 14.64 20.98
N ILE A 227 17.89 13.49 20.54
CA ILE A 227 18.27 12.42 21.47
C ILE A 227 19.58 11.80 20.98
N GLY A 228 20.62 11.98 21.79
CA GLY A 228 21.86 11.20 21.69
C GLY A 228 21.74 9.95 22.55
N MET A 229 22.14 8.79 21.99
CA MET A 229 22.55 7.50 22.57
C MET A 229 21.85 6.86 23.81
N GLY A 230 21.11 7.61 24.63
CA GLY A 230 20.65 7.23 25.97
C GLY A 230 19.18 6.82 26.08
N ASP A 231 18.33 7.09 25.08
CA ASP A 231 16.89 6.76 25.17
C ASP A 231 16.50 5.47 24.43
N ILE A 232 17.48 4.64 24.07
CA ILE A 232 17.23 3.28 23.56
C ILE A 232 17.19 2.36 24.80
N THR A 233 15.99 1.88 25.11
CA THR A 233 15.78 0.90 26.17
C THR A 233 16.20 -0.48 25.68
N HIS A 234 17.03 -1.15 26.48
CA HIS A 234 17.45 -2.54 26.33
C HIS A 234 16.57 -3.45 27.18
#